data_AF-A0A7S2D965-F1
#
_entry.id   AF-A0A7S2D965-F1
#
_cell.length_a   1.000
_cell.length_b   1.000
_cell.length_c   1.000
_cell.angle_alpha   90.00
_cell.angle_beta   90.00
_cell.angle_gamma   90.00
#
_symmetry.space_group_name_H-M   'P 1'
#
loop_
_entity.id
_entity.type
_entity.pdbx_description
1 polymer ?
#
loop_
_entity_poly.entity_id
_entity_poly.type
_entity_poly.pdbx_seq_one_letter_code
_entity_poly.pdbx_strand_id
1 'polypeptide(L)'
;VAADVGLNAYTLATFVSGRSVKRVSARFSTYTDKRELDESCSILCELDNGGTAVVLASAIAIGYKNEHGLRIFGSKGSLEWSALATQVVIVRYPKNNIQVYTLEGNRTQFPKIL
;
A
#
# COMPACT_ATOMS: atom_id res chain seq x y z
N VAL A 1 -10.93 0.51 12.57
CA VAL A 1 -10.05 1.08 11.52
C VAL A 1 -9.80 0.11 10.38
N ALA A 2 -9.60 -1.16 10.70
CA ALA A 2 -9.35 -2.24 9.75
C ALA A 2 -10.40 -2.34 8.64
N ALA A 3 -11.70 -2.25 8.97
CA ALA A 3 -12.77 -2.36 7.99
C ALA A 3 -12.92 -1.14 7.07
N ASP A 4 -12.44 0.03 7.52
CA ASP A 4 -12.56 1.30 6.80
C ASP A 4 -11.30 1.56 5.97
N VAL A 5 -10.24 2.05 6.61
CA VAL A 5 -8.98 2.40 5.95
C VAL A 5 -8.17 1.15 5.56
N GLY A 6 -8.21 0.11 6.39
CA GLY A 6 -7.47 -1.14 6.14
C GLY A 6 -7.95 -1.88 4.89
N LEU A 7 -9.26 -1.94 4.66
CA LEU A 7 -9.84 -2.57 3.47
C LEU A 7 -9.50 -1.79 2.19
N ASN A 8 -9.46 -0.45 2.26
CA ASN A 8 -9.02 0.38 1.15
C ASN A 8 -7.55 0.11 0.80
N ALA A 9 -6.65 0.05 1.79
CA ALA A 9 -5.25 -0.28 1.59
C ALA A 9 -5.05 -1.69 1.00
N TYR A 10 -5.81 -2.68 1.49
CA TYR A 10 -5.85 -4.03 0.93
C TYR A 10 -6.31 -4.06 -0.54
N THR A 11 -7.40 -3.35 -0.84
CA THR A 11 -7.98 -3.28 -2.19
C THR A 11 -6.99 -2.65 -3.16
N LEU A 12 -6.36 -1.54 -2.76
CA LEU A 12 -5.34 -0.87 -3.55
C LEU A 12 -4.14 -1.79 -3.83
N ALA A 13 -3.63 -2.49 -2.81
CA ALA A 13 -2.51 -3.40 -2.97
C ALA A 13 -2.83 -4.59 -3.90
N THR A 14 -3.99 -5.21 -3.75
CA THR A 14 -4.40 -6.36 -4.57
C THR A 14 -4.76 -5.94 -6.00
N PHE A 15 -5.38 -4.78 -6.19
CA PHE A 15 -5.65 -4.20 -7.51
C PHE A 15 -4.36 -3.92 -8.28
N VAL A 16 -3.42 -3.18 -7.68
CA VAL A 16 -2.18 -2.79 -8.38
C VAL A 16 -1.24 -3.97 -8.58
N SER A 17 -1.17 -4.90 -7.62
CA SER A 17 -0.32 -6.09 -7.75
C SER A 17 -0.92 -7.20 -8.64
N GLY A 18 -2.25 -7.20 -8.83
CA GLY A 18 -2.95 -8.31 -9.47
C GLY A 18 -2.79 -9.64 -8.72
N ARG A 19 -2.52 -9.59 -7.41
CA ARG A 19 -2.32 -10.78 -6.55
C ARG A 19 -3.44 -10.89 -5.54
N SER A 20 -3.89 -12.12 -5.31
CA SER A 20 -4.80 -12.44 -4.23
C SER A 20 -4.04 -12.78 -2.95
N VAL A 21 -4.69 -12.59 -1.79
CA VAL A 21 -4.16 -12.99 -0.49
C VAL A 21 -4.63 -14.39 -0.15
N LYS A 22 -3.68 -15.26 0.18
CA LYS A 22 -3.90 -16.67 0.53
C LYS A 22 -4.16 -16.87 2.02
N ARG A 23 -3.44 -16.13 2.87
CA ARG A 23 -3.66 -16.14 4.33
C ARG A 23 -3.11 -14.87 4.96
N VAL A 24 -3.60 -14.55 6.15
CA VAL A 24 -3.20 -13.36 6.91
C VAL A 24 -2.85 -13.70 8.36
N SER A 25 -2.00 -12.87 8.96
CA SER A 25 -1.77 -12.77 10.40
C SER A 25 -1.91 -11.31 10.78
N ALA A 26 -2.82 -11.00 11.71
CA ALA A 26 -3.20 -9.62 12.03
C ALA A 26 -3.08 -9.32 13.52
N ARG A 27 -2.68 -8.09 13.83
CA ARG A 27 -2.76 -7.50 15.17
C ARG A 27 -3.66 -6.28 15.10
N PHE A 28 -4.72 -6.27 15.90
CA PHE A 28 -5.57 -5.11 16.14
C PHE A 28 -5.18 -4.48 17.48
N SER A 29 -5.22 -3.16 17.55
CA SER A 29 -4.87 -2.42 18.77
C SER A 29 -5.88 -1.29 19.00
N THR A 30 -6.23 -1.12 20.27
CA THR A 30 -7.05 -0.02 20.78
C THR A 30 -6.24 0.63 21.89
N TYR A 31 -6.19 1.96 21.89
CA TYR A 31 -5.33 2.75 22.77
C TYR A 31 -6.14 3.72 23.64
N THR A 32 -7.32 4.14 23.19
CA THR A 32 -8.20 4.99 23.97
C THR A 32 -9.19 4.17 24.80
N ASP A 33 -9.32 4.54 26.07
CA ASP A 33 -10.35 3.97 26.93
C ASP A 33 -11.73 4.30 26.35
N LYS A 34 -12.62 3.30 26.28
CA LYS A 34 -14.02 3.35 25.82
C LYS A 34 -14.30 3.00 24.35
N ARG A 35 -13.32 2.58 23.55
CA ARG A 35 -13.59 2.06 22.19
C ARG A 35 -13.61 0.53 22.16
N GLU A 36 -14.72 -0.04 21.68
CA GLU A 36 -14.81 -1.48 21.40
C GLU A 36 -14.15 -1.86 20.06
N LEU A 37 -14.08 -0.90 19.13
CA LEU A 37 -13.49 -1.08 17.82
C LEU A 37 -11.99 -0.74 17.79
N ASP A 38 -11.28 -1.34 16.84
CA ASP A 38 -9.86 -1.14 16.63
C ASP A 38 -9.52 0.28 16.16
N GLU A 39 -8.40 0.81 16.65
CA GLU A 39 -7.86 2.13 16.30
C GLU A 39 -6.61 2.06 15.43
N SER A 40 -5.97 0.89 15.42
CA SER A 40 -4.82 0.58 14.58
C SER A 40 -4.82 -0.91 14.24
N CYS A 41 -4.34 -1.24 13.05
CA CYS A 41 -4.10 -2.63 12.66
C CYS A 41 -2.81 -2.78 11.86
N SER A 42 -2.10 -3.89 12.15
CA SER A 42 -0.96 -4.37 11.38
C SER A 42 -1.27 -5.76 10.87
N ILE A 43 -1.26 -5.93 9.55
CA ILE A 43 -1.65 -7.19 8.90
C ILE A 43 -0.52 -7.64 8.00
N LEU A 44 -0.03 -8.85 8.24
CA LEU A 44 0.90 -9.56 7.36
C LEU A 44 0.11 -10.51 6.47
N CYS A 45 0.36 -10.47 5.18
CA CYS A 45 -0.35 -11.28 4.17
C CYS A 45 0.63 -12.16 3.40
N GLU A 46 0.27 -13.42 3.19
CA GLU A 46 0.87 -14.28 2.15
C GLU A 46 0.05 -14.13 0.86
N LEU A 47 0.72 -13.83 -0.25
CA LEU A 47 0.11 -13.72 -1.57
C LEU A 47 0.07 -15.08 -2.29
N ASP A 48 -0.81 -15.21 -3.28
CA ASP A 48 -0.99 -16.43 -4.08
C ASP A 48 0.28 -16.94 -4.78
N ASN A 49 1.21 -16.04 -5.09
CA ASN A 49 2.49 -16.34 -5.72
C ASN A 49 3.63 -16.58 -4.73
N GLY A 50 3.33 -16.69 -3.43
CA GLY A 50 4.34 -16.81 -2.36
C GLY A 50 4.98 -15.50 -1.93
N GLY A 51 4.58 -14.37 -2.53
CA GLY A 51 4.99 -13.04 -2.10
C GLY A 51 4.42 -12.67 -0.73
N THR A 52 4.94 -11.58 -0.15
CA THR A 52 4.47 -11.04 1.13
C THR A 52 3.95 -9.63 0.95
N ALA A 53 2.86 -9.28 1.64
CA ALA A 53 2.38 -7.91 1.75
C ALA A 53 2.19 -7.53 3.23
N VAL A 54 2.34 -6.24 3.51
CA VAL A 54 2.08 -5.67 4.84
C VAL A 54 1.07 -4.55 4.66
N VAL A 55 -0.03 -4.63 5.40
CA VAL A 55 -1.04 -3.57 5.47
C VAL A 55 -0.98 -2.94 6.86
N LEU A 56 -0.80 -1.63 6.89
CA LEU A 56 -0.85 -0.81 8.10
C LEU A 56 -1.98 0.20 7.96
N ALA A 57 -2.82 0.31 8.98
CA ALA A 57 -3.82 1.36 9.06
C ALA A 57 -3.95 1.85 10.49
N SER A 58 -4.13 3.16 10.67
CA SER A 58 -4.22 3.81 11.97
C SER A 58 -5.11 5.03 11.91
N ALA A 59 -6.03 5.18 12.87
CA ALA A 59 -6.79 6.41 13.09
C ALA A 59 -6.18 7.30 14.18
N ILE A 60 -5.06 6.87 14.78
CA ILE A 60 -4.36 7.58 15.85
C ILE A 60 -2.96 8.04 15.43
N ALA A 61 -2.68 8.02 14.11
CA ALA A 61 -1.44 8.56 13.55
C ALA A 61 -1.51 10.10 13.55
N ILE A 62 -1.14 10.72 14.67
CA ILE A 62 -1.16 12.18 14.83
C ILE A 62 -0.30 12.84 13.74
N GLY A 63 -0.85 13.87 13.10
CA GLY A 63 -0.21 14.58 11.99
C GLY A 63 -0.64 14.09 10.61
N TYR A 64 -1.23 12.88 10.51
CA TYR A 64 -1.71 12.30 9.26
C TYR A 64 -3.23 12.54 9.12
N LYS A 65 -3.65 13.21 8.04
CA LYS A 65 -5.07 13.52 7.81
C LYS A 65 -5.82 12.41 7.06
N ASN A 66 -5.29 12.02 5.90
CA ASN A 66 -5.84 10.95 5.05
C ASN A 66 -4.75 10.38 4.13
N GLU A 67 -3.53 10.30 4.65
CA GLU A 67 -2.38 9.85 3.88
C GLU A 67 -2.45 8.34 3.71
N HIS A 68 -2.41 7.91 2.46
CA HIS A 68 -2.31 6.52 2.09
C HIS A 68 -1.44 6.41 0.86
N GLY A 69 -0.94 5.20 0.62
CA GLY A 69 -0.03 4.93 -0.47
C GLY A 69 0.30 3.47 -0.53
N LEU A 70 1.13 3.10 -1.48
CA LEU A 70 1.58 1.73 -1.65
C LEU A 70 3.01 1.70 -2.17
N ARG A 71 3.68 0.59 -1.86
CA ARG A 71 4.95 0.22 -2.48
C ARG A 71 4.86 -1.22 -2.94
N ILE A 72 5.27 -1.47 -4.18
CA ILE A 72 5.36 -2.81 -4.74
C ILE A 72 6.82 -3.07 -5.10
N PHE A 73 7.32 -4.22 -4.69
CA PHE A 73 8.68 -4.67 -4.96
C PHE A 73 8.59 -5.90 -5.86
N GLY A 74 9.04 -5.76 -7.10
CA GLY A 74 9.09 -6.83 -8.10
C GLY A 74 10.52 -7.25 -8.40
N SER A 75 10.66 -8.25 -9.27
CA SER A 75 11.96 -8.77 -9.71
C SER A 75 12.76 -7.79 -10.57
N LYS A 76 12.08 -6.83 -11.23
CA LYS A 76 12.68 -5.87 -12.16
C LYS A 76 12.87 -4.48 -11.57
N GLY A 77 12.22 -4.18 -10.45
CA GLY A 77 12.18 -2.85 -9.88
C GLY A 77 11.10 -2.70 -8.83
N SER A 78 10.84 -1.47 -8.41
CA SER A 78 9.85 -1.13 -7.40
C SER A 78 9.01 0.05 -7.83
N LEU A 79 7.74 0.05 -7.45
CA LEU A 79 6.78 1.12 -7.69
C LEU A 79 6.38 1.73 -6.35
N GLU A 80 6.28 3.05 -6.30
CA GLU A 80 5.82 3.82 -5.14
C GLU A 80 4.80 4.88 -5.59
N TRP A 81 3.70 4.96 -4.86
CA TRP A 81 2.68 5.99 -5.04
C TRP A 81 2.15 6.46 -3.68
N SER A 82 1.80 7.75 -3.60
CA SER A 82 1.26 8.38 -2.39
C SER A 82 0.10 9.30 -2.77
N ALA A 83 -0.96 9.27 -1.96
CA ALA A 83 -2.11 10.15 -2.10
C ALA A 83 -1.79 11.63 -1.87
N LEU A 84 -0.65 11.96 -1.23
CA LEU A 84 -0.18 13.34 -1.12
C LEU A 84 0.34 13.91 -2.45
N ALA A 85 0.72 13.04 -3.38
CA ALA A 85 1.22 13.41 -4.70
C ALA A 85 0.55 12.50 -5.74
N THR A 86 -0.79 12.56 -5.80
CA THR A 86 -1.62 11.63 -6.61
C THR A 86 -1.20 11.52 -8.06
N GLN A 87 -0.70 12.61 -8.62
CA GLN A 87 -0.25 12.74 -10.00
C GLN A 87 1.16 12.19 -10.25
N VAL A 88 1.85 11.66 -9.24
CA VAL A 88 3.24 11.21 -9.32
C VAL A 88 3.32 9.71 -8.99
N VAL A 89 3.97 8.96 -9.88
CA VAL A 89 4.36 7.56 -9.62
C VAL A 89 5.88 7.47 -9.75
N ILE A 90 6.53 6.92 -8.73
CA ILE A 90 7.98 6.72 -8.74
C ILE A 90 8.26 5.25 -9.05
N VAL A 91 9.11 4.99 -10.04
CA VAL A 91 9.60 3.66 -10.37
C VAL A 91 11.11 3.62 -10.18
N ARG A 92 11.58 2.62 -9.43
CA ARG A 92 13.00 2.42 -9.12
C ARG A 92 13.47 1.12 -9.77
N TYR A 93 14.53 1.21 -10.56
CA TYR A 93 15.20 0.06 -11.17
C TYR A 93 16.57 -0.17 -10.48
N PRO A 94 17.21 -1.33 -10.69
CA PRO A 94 18.57 -1.58 -10.22
C PRO A 94 19.57 -0.52 -10.69
N LYS A 95 20.69 -0.39 -9.97
CA LYS A 95 21.77 0.58 -10.26
C LYS A 95 21.34 2.05 -10.20
N ASN A 96 20.46 2.39 -9.26
CA ASN A 96 20.02 3.76 -8.97
C ASN A 96 19.33 4.48 -10.14
N ASN A 97 18.71 3.74 -11.06
CA ASN A 97 17.90 4.34 -12.12
C ASN A 97 16.46 4.59 -11.60
N ILE A 98 16.10 5.85 -11.40
CA ILE A 98 14.79 6.27 -10.89
C ILE A 98 14.05 7.01 -12.00
N GLN A 99 12.82 6.57 -12.28
CA GLN A 99 11.91 7.22 -13.21
C GLN A 99 10.72 7.78 -12.45
N VAL A 100 10.35 9.01 -12.76
CA VAL A 100 9.20 9.70 -12.17
C VAL A 100 8.19 9.94 -13.29
N TYR A 101 7.01 9.34 -13.14
CA TYR A 101 5.90 9.48 -14.08
C TYR A 101 4.90 10.48 -13.52
N THR A 102 4.43 11.40 -14.35
CA THR A 102 3.40 12.38 -13.99
C THR A 102 2.21 12.34 -14.93
N LEU A 103 1.00 12.62 -14.43
CA LEU A 103 -0.24 12.58 -15.23
C LEU A 103 -0.25 13.54 -16.44
N GLU A 104 0.60 14.57 -16.45
CA GLU A 104 0.72 15.53 -17.56
C GLU A 104 1.73 15.11 -18.64
N GLY A 105 2.43 13.99 -18.45
CA GLY A 105 3.44 13.48 -19.40
C GLY A 105 3.04 12.14 -20.02
N ASN A 106 2.49 12.17 -21.24
CA ASN A 106 2.12 11.03 -22.09
C ASN A 106 1.13 10.02 -21.50
N ARG A 107 0.02 9.80 -22.21
CA ARG A 107 -0.98 8.73 -21.97
C ARG A 107 -0.28 7.42 -21.60
N THR A 108 -0.38 7.04 -20.32
CA THR A 108 0.57 6.14 -19.66
C THR A 108 0.14 4.69 -19.82
N GLN A 109 0.87 3.91 -20.62
CA GLN A 109 0.97 2.47 -20.38
C GLN A 109 1.73 2.28 -19.06
N PHE A 110 1.10 1.67 -18.06
CA PHE A 110 1.78 1.33 -16.81
C PHE A 110 2.98 0.40 -17.10
N PRO A 111 4.17 0.68 -16.53
CA PRO A 111 5.32 -0.19 -16.69
C PRO A 111 5.04 -1.58 -16.07
N LYS A 112 5.37 -2.65 -16.80
CA LYS A 112 5.27 -4.02 -16.29
C LYS A 112 6.44 -4.31 -15.34
N ILE A 113 6.22 -4.09 -14.04
CA ILE A 113 7.24 -4.26 -12.98
C ILE A 113 7.17 -5.66 -12.33
N LEU A 114 6.04 -6.34 -12.47
CA LEU A 114 5.80 -7.70 -11.98
C LEU A 114 6.31 -8.77 -12.96
#